data_AF-A0A2A6CPG0-F1
#
_entry.id   AF-A0A2A6CPG0-F1
#
_cell.length_a   1.000
_cell.length_b   1.000
_cell.length_c   1.000
_cell.angle_alpha   90.00
_cell.angle_beta   90.00
_cell.angle_gamma   90.00
#
_symmetry.space_group_name_H-M   'P 1'
#
loop_
_entity.id
_entity.type
_entity.pdbx_description
1 polymer ?
#
loop_
_entity_poly.entity_id
_entity_poly.type
_entity_poly.pdbx_seq_one_letter_code
_entity_poly.pdbx_strand_id
1 'polypeptide(L)'
;AITVVIYIYTGFVIILCLIYRHQTVVLAGNPFKFRKRTIHLVHLFMLISPPIPGILSALVGNDRETIELILKEDPRKLSWIKERGSYYMQTRTPLVQSPFIVIICILTFGSLLLIAVFIHMIYVLQKDRSKRSQQSVVAIRRSLLNLSAQLLIPMSLFVVPATTIFFGLLFEELCSFETLLTIFLVLPTHSIGHNLILLTITSTYRNSIVSCFLKPRLKWPFTSRPSQVSTRF
;
A
#
# COMPACT_ATOMS: atom_id res chain seq x y z
N ALA A 1 2.93 5.10 -16.31
CA ALA A 1 1.98 6.04 -15.63
C ALA A 1 1.01 5.32 -14.69
N ILE A 2 0.13 4.44 -15.17
CA ILE A 2 -0.93 3.78 -14.36
C ILE A 2 -0.36 3.12 -13.10
N THR A 3 0.71 2.33 -13.23
CA THR A 3 1.35 1.65 -12.11
C THR A 3 1.82 2.62 -11.02
N VAL A 4 2.40 3.76 -11.40
CA VAL A 4 2.85 4.80 -10.45
C VAL A 4 1.65 5.41 -9.72
N VAL A 5 0.54 5.67 -10.43
CA VAL A 5 -0.70 6.18 -9.81
C VAL A 5 -1.27 5.19 -8.80
N ILE A 6 -1.37 3.90 -9.18
CA ILE A 6 -1.78 2.84 -8.26
C ILE A 6 -0.88 2.83 -7.02
N TYR A 7 0.43 3.05 -7.21
CA TYR A 7 1.37 3.00 -6.11
C TYR A 7 1.22 4.14 -5.11
N ILE A 8 1.03 5.36 -5.61
CA ILE A 8 0.74 6.51 -4.76
C ILE A 8 -0.58 6.29 -3.99
N TYR A 9 -1.60 5.75 -4.67
CA TYR A 9 -2.89 5.42 -4.03
C TYR A 9 -2.75 4.40 -2.90
N THR A 10 -2.05 3.29 -3.15
CA THR A 10 -1.81 2.26 -2.13
C THR A 10 -1.10 2.87 -0.92
N GLY A 11 -0.07 3.70 -1.14
CA GLY A 11 0.62 4.41 -0.06
C GLY A 11 -0.31 5.32 0.75
N PHE A 12 -1.19 6.06 0.09
CA PHE A 12 -2.16 6.94 0.77
C PHE A 12 -3.21 6.17 1.56
N VAL A 13 -3.73 5.05 1.05
CA VAL A 13 -4.65 4.19 1.79
C VAL A 13 -3.98 3.65 3.06
N ILE A 14 -2.71 3.26 2.99
CA ILE A 14 -1.92 2.83 4.15
C ILE A 14 -1.81 3.97 5.18
N ILE A 15 -1.45 5.18 4.74
CA ILE A 15 -1.34 6.35 5.63
C ILE A 15 -2.67 6.68 6.28
N LEU A 16 -3.79 6.67 5.53
CA LEU A 16 -5.12 6.91 6.07
C LEU A 16 -5.49 5.87 7.13
N CYS A 17 -5.27 4.58 6.84
CA CYS A 17 -5.49 3.50 7.80
C CYS A 17 -4.72 3.75 9.11
N LEU A 18 -3.47 4.19 9.01
CA LEU A 18 -2.65 4.52 10.18
C LEU A 18 -3.15 5.74 10.93
N ILE A 19 -3.56 6.79 10.24
CA ILE A 19 -4.15 7.97 10.88
C ILE A 19 -5.38 7.52 11.68
N TYR A 20 -6.30 6.74 11.09
CA TYR A 20 -7.48 6.25 11.80
C TYR A 20 -7.13 5.40 13.03
N ARG A 21 -6.14 4.51 12.91
CA ARG A 21 -5.67 3.70 14.04
C ARG A 21 -5.01 4.54 15.12
N HIS A 22 -4.15 5.47 14.76
CA HIS A 22 -3.52 6.41 15.67
C HIS A 22 -4.57 7.22 16.45
N GLN A 23 -5.59 7.76 15.77
CA GLN A 23 -6.66 8.53 16.40
C GLN A 23 -7.51 7.70 17.38
N THR A 24 -7.57 6.38 17.20
CA THR A 24 -8.24 5.45 18.13
C THR A 24 -7.41 5.19 19.39
N VAL A 25 -6.08 5.11 19.25
CA VAL A 25 -5.17 4.86 20.38
C VAL A 25 -5.00 6.11 21.24
N VAL A 26 -4.99 7.30 20.65
CA VAL A 26 -4.71 8.56 21.36
C VAL A 26 -5.93 9.08 22.16
N LEU A 27 -5.74 9.31 23.47
CA LEU A 27 -6.77 9.84 24.37
C LEU A 27 -7.15 11.30 24.03
N ALA A 28 -8.35 11.72 24.45
CA ALA A 28 -8.76 13.12 24.36
C ALA A 28 -7.83 14.02 25.20
N GLY A 29 -7.49 15.20 24.69
CA GLY A 29 -6.55 16.14 25.32
C GLY A 29 -5.09 16.00 24.90
N ASN A 30 -4.73 14.93 24.18
CA ASN A 30 -3.38 14.82 23.60
C ASN A 30 -3.23 15.74 22.37
N PRO A 31 -2.12 16.50 22.24
CA PRO A 31 -1.92 17.44 21.13
C PRO A 31 -1.87 16.78 19.75
N PHE A 32 -1.56 15.49 19.66
CA PHE A 32 -1.52 14.73 18.40
C PHE A 32 -2.90 14.19 17.98
N LYS A 33 -3.97 14.51 18.71
CA LYS A 33 -5.33 14.14 18.33
C LYS A 33 -5.88 15.11 17.29
N PHE A 34 -6.19 14.59 16.10
CA PHE A 34 -6.76 15.39 15.03
C PHE A 34 -8.25 15.66 15.27
N ARG A 35 -8.68 16.85 14.87
CA ARG A 35 -10.11 17.17 14.79
C ARG A 35 -10.74 16.40 13.63
N LYS A 36 -12.01 15.99 13.78
CA LYS A 36 -12.74 15.25 12.73
C LYS A 36 -12.70 15.97 11.38
N ARG A 37 -12.85 17.29 11.36
CA ARG A 37 -12.78 18.11 10.13
C ARG A 37 -11.43 17.99 9.42
N THR A 38 -10.33 17.99 10.17
CA THR A 38 -8.97 17.82 9.61
C THR A 38 -8.83 16.47 8.91
N ILE A 39 -9.36 15.39 9.52
CA ILE A 39 -9.29 14.04 8.93
C ILE A 39 -10.03 13.98 7.58
N HIS A 40 -11.21 14.60 7.49
CA HIS A 40 -11.97 14.65 6.23
C HIS A 40 -11.23 15.44 5.15
N LEU A 41 -10.61 16.57 5.51
CA LEU A 41 -9.80 17.36 4.57
C LEU A 41 -8.57 16.58 4.07
N VAL A 42 -7.87 15.88 4.97
CA VAL A 42 -6.74 15.02 4.60
C VAL A 42 -7.19 13.92 3.65
N HIS A 43 -8.33 13.28 3.93
CA HIS A 43 -8.87 12.23 3.07
C HIS A 43 -9.22 12.75 1.68
N LEU A 44 -9.91 13.89 1.59
CA LEU A 44 -10.26 14.52 0.31
C LEU A 44 -9.02 14.88 -0.50
N PHE A 45 -8.01 15.47 0.14
CA PHE A 45 -6.75 15.82 -0.50
C PHE A 45 -5.99 14.59 -1.01
N MET A 46 -5.91 13.53 -0.21
CA MET A 46 -5.30 12.25 -0.61
C MET A 46 -6.06 11.57 -1.75
N LEU A 47 -7.37 11.76 -1.87
CA LEU A 47 -8.14 11.18 -2.97
C LEU A 47 -7.87 11.88 -4.31
N ILE A 48 -7.73 13.21 -4.29
CA ILE A 48 -7.65 14.06 -5.50
C ILE A 48 -6.22 14.21 -6.01
N SER A 49 -5.22 14.23 -5.13
CA SER A 49 -3.84 14.54 -5.52
C SER A 49 -3.15 13.51 -6.44
N PRO A 50 -3.33 12.17 -6.32
CA PRO A 50 -2.61 11.20 -7.17
C PRO A 50 -3.00 11.19 -8.66
N PRO A 51 -4.29 11.32 -9.04
CA PRO A 51 -4.68 11.34 -10.45
C PRO A 51 -4.14 12.54 -11.22
N ILE A 52 -4.04 13.71 -10.56
CA ILE A 52 -3.74 14.98 -11.24
C ILE A 52 -2.40 14.89 -11.99
N PRO A 53 -1.26 14.49 -11.39
CA PRO A 53 -0.01 14.30 -12.12
C PRO A 53 -0.11 13.27 -13.25
N GLY A 54 -0.86 12.18 -13.05
CA GLY A 54 -1.06 11.17 -14.08
C GLY A 54 -1.80 11.70 -15.30
N ILE A 55 -2.86 12.47 -15.07
CA ILE A 55 -3.66 13.12 -16.12
C ILE A 55 -2.82 14.19 -16.82
N LEU A 56 -2.16 15.07 -16.06
CA LEU A 56 -1.30 16.11 -16.64
C LEU A 56 -0.17 15.51 -17.49
N SER A 57 0.48 14.45 -17.00
CA SER A 57 1.52 13.74 -17.76
C SER A 57 0.98 13.10 -19.03
N ALA A 58 -0.24 12.56 -19.00
CA ALA A 58 -0.88 11.98 -20.18
C ALA A 58 -1.24 13.07 -21.22
N LEU A 59 -1.57 14.29 -20.78
CA LEU A 59 -1.90 15.41 -21.66
C LEU A 59 -0.66 16.07 -22.29
N VAL A 60 0.50 16.06 -21.61
CA VAL A 60 1.71 16.75 -22.07
C VAL A 60 2.63 15.85 -22.91
N GLY A 61 2.58 14.52 -22.72
CA GLY A 61 3.73 13.65 -23.00
C GLY A 61 3.77 12.89 -24.32
N ASN A 62 3.08 13.30 -25.40
CA ASN A 62 2.98 12.43 -26.58
C ASN A 62 3.21 13.14 -27.92
N ASP A 63 4.38 13.76 -28.09
CA ASP A 63 4.87 14.06 -29.44
C ASP A 63 5.45 12.79 -30.08
N ARG A 64 4.66 12.19 -30.96
CA ARG A 64 5.03 10.98 -31.70
C ARG A 64 6.28 11.20 -32.56
N GLU A 65 6.47 12.40 -33.09
CA GLU A 65 7.60 12.71 -33.96
C GLU A 65 8.92 12.63 -33.20
N THR A 66 8.97 13.21 -31.99
CA THR A 66 10.12 13.09 -31.09
C THR A 66 10.45 11.63 -30.77
N ILE A 67 9.44 10.79 -30.49
CA ILE A 67 9.65 9.36 -30.18
C ILE A 67 10.21 8.62 -31.41
N GLU A 68 9.69 8.91 -32.60
CA GLU A 68 10.18 8.29 -33.85
C GLU A 68 11.61 8.72 -34.20
N LEU A 69 11.96 9.98 -33.91
CA LEU A 69 13.32 10.50 -34.07
C LEU A 69 14.30 9.79 -33.13
N ILE A 70 13.99 9.71 -31.82
CA ILE A 70 14.81 9.01 -30.84
C ILE A 70 15.05 7.55 -31.25
N LEU A 71 13.99 6.87 -31.72
CA LEU A 71 14.09 5.48 -32.13
C LEU A 71 14.94 5.28 -33.39
N LYS A 72 14.95 6.27 -34.30
CA LYS A 72 15.77 6.26 -35.51
C LYS A 72 17.26 6.52 -35.20
N GLU A 73 17.52 7.40 -34.23
CA GLU A 73 18.87 7.80 -33.82
C GLU A 73 19.51 6.83 -32.81
N ASP A 74 18.73 5.94 -32.19
CA ASP A 74 19.24 5.01 -31.18
C ASP A 74 20.28 4.04 -31.76
N PRO A 75 21.51 3.98 -31.21
CA PRO A 75 22.60 3.15 -31.73
C PRO A 75 22.31 1.64 -31.66
N ARG A 76 21.35 1.22 -30.83
CA ARG A 76 20.98 -0.19 -30.65
C ARG A 76 20.00 -0.69 -31.71
N LYS A 77 19.59 0.17 -32.66
CA LYS A 77 18.67 -0.17 -33.77
C LYS A 77 17.38 -0.83 -33.26
N LEU A 78 16.73 -0.19 -32.29
CA LEU A 78 15.52 -0.72 -31.63
C LEU A 78 14.24 -0.65 -32.48
N SER A 79 14.34 -0.39 -33.78
CA SER A 79 13.19 -0.20 -34.69
C SER A 79 12.23 -1.39 -34.72
N TRP A 80 12.71 -2.60 -34.43
CA TRP A 80 11.89 -3.82 -34.35
C TRP A 80 10.76 -3.72 -33.31
N ILE A 81 10.88 -2.86 -32.28
CA ILE A 81 9.85 -2.72 -31.24
C ILE A 81 8.53 -2.17 -31.82
N LYS A 82 8.58 -1.47 -32.96
CA LYS A 82 7.41 -0.93 -33.67
C LYS A 82 6.41 -2.03 -34.05
N GLU A 83 6.91 -3.23 -34.33
CA GLU A 83 6.07 -4.37 -34.74
C GLU A 83 5.33 -5.01 -33.56
N ARG A 84 5.69 -4.68 -32.31
CA ARG A 84 5.12 -5.28 -31.09
C ARG A 84 3.93 -4.51 -30.52
N GLY A 85 3.56 -3.37 -31.12
CA GLY A 85 2.42 -2.55 -30.71
C GLY A 85 2.82 -1.17 -30.19
N SER A 86 2.02 -0.60 -29.29
CA SER A 86 2.27 0.73 -28.72
C SER A 86 3.54 0.71 -27.85
N TYR A 87 4.46 1.62 -28.11
CA TYR A 87 5.70 1.78 -27.35
C TYR A 87 5.84 3.22 -26.86
N TYR A 88 6.63 3.39 -25.80
CA TYR A 88 6.97 4.69 -25.23
C TYR A 88 8.46 4.71 -24.93
N MET A 89 9.17 5.67 -25.50
CA MET A 89 10.59 5.89 -25.23
C MET A 89 10.78 7.34 -24.80
N GLN A 90 11.54 7.54 -23.75
CA GLN A 90 11.83 8.84 -23.19
C GLN A 90 13.32 8.89 -22.87
N THR A 91 14.02 9.87 -23.42
CA THR A 91 15.41 10.13 -23.08
C THR A 91 15.53 10.53 -21.61
N ARG A 92 16.56 10.04 -20.93
CA ARG A 92 16.86 10.40 -19.54
C ARG A 92 17.32 11.85 -19.49
N THR A 93 16.39 12.77 -19.24
CA THR A 93 16.70 14.18 -18.96
C THR A 93 16.55 14.44 -17.47
N PRO A 94 17.19 15.49 -16.91
CA PRO A 94 17.00 15.88 -15.51
C PRO A 94 15.53 16.10 -15.14
N LEU A 95 14.73 16.59 -16.10
CA LEU A 95 13.28 16.76 -15.94
C LEU A 95 12.56 15.41 -15.73
N VAL A 96 12.96 14.37 -16.46
CA VAL A 96 12.40 13.01 -16.34
C VAL A 96 12.91 12.30 -15.08
N GLN A 97 14.14 12.61 -14.64
CA GLN A 97 14.73 12.02 -13.42
C GLN A 97 14.16 12.64 -12.13
N SER A 98 13.83 13.94 -12.15
CA SER A 98 13.22 14.64 -11.01
C SER A 98 12.06 13.89 -10.33
N PRO A 99 11.02 13.40 -11.04
CA PRO A 99 9.94 12.65 -10.42
C PRO A 99 10.41 11.34 -9.77
N PHE A 100 11.44 10.65 -10.28
CA PHE A 100 11.97 9.46 -9.64
C PHE A 100 12.59 9.79 -8.28
N ILE A 101 13.36 10.88 -8.19
CA ILE A 101 13.94 11.38 -6.93
C ILE A 101 12.82 11.72 -5.95
N VAL A 102 11.82 12.46 -6.40
CA VAL A 102 10.66 12.83 -5.57
C VAL A 102 9.95 11.58 -5.03
N ILE A 103 9.72 10.56 -5.87
CA ILE A 103 9.10 9.30 -5.45
C ILE A 103 9.98 8.57 -4.41
N ILE A 104 11.29 8.47 -4.63
CA ILE A 104 12.23 7.85 -3.68
C ILE A 104 12.17 8.58 -2.32
N CYS A 105 12.20 9.91 -2.34
CA CYS A 105 12.10 10.72 -1.12
C CYS A 105 10.76 10.49 -0.40
N ILE A 106 9.64 10.48 -1.14
CA ILE A 106 8.30 10.24 -0.57
C ILE A 106 8.22 8.84 0.04
N LEU A 107 8.67 7.81 -0.68
CA LEU A 107 8.65 6.43 -0.20
C LEU A 107 9.52 6.26 1.06
N THR A 108 10.73 6.79 1.04
CA THR A 108 11.68 6.69 2.17
C THR A 108 11.18 7.46 3.38
N PHE A 109 10.83 8.75 3.21
CA PHE A 109 10.33 9.58 4.30
C PHE A 109 9.00 9.07 4.83
N GLY A 110 8.08 8.64 3.96
CA GLY A 110 6.81 8.04 4.36
C GLY A 110 7.00 6.76 5.17
N SER A 111 7.97 5.93 4.80
CA SER A 111 8.34 4.72 5.56
C SER A 111 8.85 5.06 6.96
N LEU A 112 9.74 6.05 7.07
CA LEU A 112 10.28 6.51 8.34
C LEU A 112 9.17 7.09 9.23
N LEU A 113 8.29 7.92 8.66
CA LEU A 113 7.14 8.46 9.36
C LEU A 113 6.20 7.36 9.86
N LEU A 114 5.96 6.33 9.04
CA LEU A 114 5.15 5.18 9.40
C LEU A 114 5.73 4.45 10.62
N ILE A 115 7.04 4.16 10.59
CA ILE A 115 7.76 3.57 11.73
C ILE A 115 7.68 4.47 12.97
N ALA A 116 7.90 5.78 12.81
CA ALA A 116 7.83 6.74 13.90
C ALA A 116 6.43 6.80 14.53
N VAL A 117 5.36 6.77 13.74
CA VAL A 117 3.97 6.72 14.22
C VAL A 117 3.70 5.43 14.99
N PHE A 118 4.25 4.29 14.56
CA PHE A 118 4.15 3.04 15.34
C PHE A 118 4.84 3.12 16.68
N ILE A 119 6.07 3.60 16.70
CA ILE A 119 6.84 3.80 17.93
C ILE A 119 6.07 4.75 18.86
N HIS A 120 5.54 5.85 18.32
CA HIS A 120 4.71 6.80 19.07
C HIS A 120 3.44 6.16 19.64
N MET A 121 2.70 5.35 18.86
CA MET A 121 1.50 4.66 19.35
C MET A 121 1.82 3.71 20.52
N ILE A 122 2.93 2.98 20.44
CA ILE A 122 3.39 2.09 21.52
C ILE A 122 3.80 2.92 22.75
N TYR A 123 4.56 4.00 22.54
CA TYR A 123 4.97 4.91 23.59
C TYR A 123 3.77 5.53 24.33
N VAL A 124 2.79 6.06 23.60
CA VAL A 124 1.56 6.62 24.18
C VAL A 124 0.79 5.56 24.97
N LEU A 125 0.69 4.34 24.45
CA LEU A 125 0.02 3.25 25.14
C LEU A 125 0.71 2.90 26.47
N GLN A 126 2.04 2.93 26.51
CA GLN A 126 2.82 2.71 27.74
C GLN A 126 2.65 3.87 28.72
N LYS A 127 2.76 5.11 28.24
CA LYS A 127 2.62 6.32 29.06
C LYS A 127 1.25 6.43 29.72
N ASP A 128 0.18 6.09 29.00
CA ASP A 128 -1.19 6.14 29.51
C ASP A 128 -1.65 4.82 30.17
N ARG A 129 -0.73 3.88 30.46
CA ARG A 129 -1.08 2.59 31.05
C ARG A 129 -1.81 2.71 32.39
N SER A 130 -1.44 3.67 33.23
CA SER A 130 -2.06 3.89 34.54
C SER A 130 -3.52 4.38 34.44
N LYS A 131 -3.91 4.96 33.31
CA LYS A 131 -5.27 5.50 33.07
C LYS A 131 -6.22 4.48 32.43
N ARG A 132 -5.74 3.27 32.13
CA ARG A 132 -6.49 2.24 31.37
C ARG A 132 -6.55 0.94 32.16
N SER A 133 -7.59 0.15 31.92
CA SER A 133 -7.65 -1.22 32.44
C SER A 133 -6.57 -2.10 31.79
N GLN A 134 -6.00 -3.04 32.56
CA GLN A 134 -4.97 -3.95 32.05
C GLN A 134 -5.46 -4.76 30.84
N GLN A 135 -6.72 -5.22 30.87
CA GLN A 135 -7.34 -5.94 29.76
C GLN A 135 -7.39 -5.10 28.48
N SER A 136 -7.75 -3.82 28.58
CA SER A 136 -7.76 -2.90 27.43
C SER A 136 -6.37 -2.72 26.85
N VAL A 137 -5.35 -2.53 27.71
CA VAL A 137 -3.95 -2.36 27.27
C VAL A 137 -3.44 -3.60 26.54
N VAL A 138 -3.72 -4.80 27.05
CA VAL A 138 -3.33 -6.07 26.41
C VAL A 138 -4.01 -6.21 25.06
N ALA A 139 -5.32 -5.92 24.97
CA ALA A 139 -6.07 -5.98 23.72
C ALA A 139 -5.53 -4.98 22.67
N ILE A 140 -5.25 -3.74 23.06
CA ILE A 140 -4.68 -2.72 22.16
C ILE A 140 -3.27 -3.12 21.71
N ARG A 141 -2.42 -3.59 22.62
CA ARG A 141 -1.06 -4.03 22.27
C ARG A 141 -1.08 -5.17 21.26
N ARG A 142 -1.96 -6.16 21.46
CA ARG A 142 -2.15 -7.26 20.49
C ARG A 142 -2.64 -6.74 19.15
N SER A 143 -3.60 -5.81 19.14
CA SER A 143 -4.07 -5.18 17.90
C SER A 143 -2.97 -4.39 17.19
N LEU A 144 -2.10 -3.69 17.92
CA LEU A 144 -0.98 -2.95 17.34
C LEU A 144 0.08 -3.89 16.75
N LEU A 145 0.43 -4.97 17.44
CA LEU A 145 1.36 -5.98 16.92
C LEU A 145 0.83 -6.64 15.64
N ASN A 146 -0.46 -7.00 15.62
CA ASN A 146 -1.11 -7.52 14.42
C ASN A 146 -1.05 -6.52 13.27
N LEU A 147 -1.30 -5.23 13.54
CA LEU A 147 -1.21 -4.18 12.54
C LEU A 147 0.23 -3.98 12.03
N SER A 148 1.23 -4.00 12.93
CA SER A 148 2.64 -3.92 12.54
C SER A 148 3.04 -5.07 11.62
N ALA A 149 2.61 -6.30 11.92
CA ALA A 149 2.87 -7.45 11.07
C ALA A 149 2.13 -7.35 9.71
N GLN A 150 0.90 -6.84 9.70
CA GLN A 150 0.16 -6.59 8.45
C GLN A 150 0.83 -5.53 7.57
N LEU A 151 1.50 -4.53 8.14
CA LEU A 151 2.17 -3.47 7.39
C LEU A 151 3.59 -3.81 6.99
N LEU A 152 4.29 -4.64 7.75
CA LEU A 152 5.63 -5.09 7.40
C LEU A 152 5.67 -5.67 5.97
N ILE A 153 4.62 -6.35 5.56
CA ILE A 153 4.54 -7.04 4.27
C ILE A 153 4.40 -6.09 3.10
N PRO A 154 3.44 -5.15 3.08
CA PRO A 154 3.47 -4.03 2.15
C PRO A 154 4.83 -3.32 2.17
N MET A 155 5.42 -3.02 3.33
CA MET A 155 6.72 -2.34 3.32
C MET A 155 7.81 -3.15 2.60
N SER A 156 7.90 -4.46 2.86
CA SER A 156 8.90 -5.34 2.27
C SER A 156 8.63 -5.72 0.81
N LEU A 157 7.39 -6.03 0.45
CA LEU A 157 7.01 -6.50 -0.90
C LEU A 157 6.62 -5.39 -1.85
N PHE A 158 6.45 -4.16 -1.35
CA PHE A 158 6.06 -3.01 -2.15
C PHE A 158 7.08 -1.88 -2.08
N VAL A 159 7.36 -1.34 -0.89
CA VAL A 159 8.21 -0.13 -0.79
C VAL A 159 9.65 -0.43 -1.17
N VAL A 160 10.21 -1.54 -0.69
CA VAL A 160 11.59 -1.93 -1.03
C VAL A 160 11.74 -2.17 -2.54
N PRO A 161 10.96 -3.05 -3.19
CA PRO A 161 11.00 -3.24 -4.64
C PRO A 161 10.81 -1.95 -5.45
N ALA A 162 9.83 -1.11 -5.09
CA ALA A 162 9.60 0.15 -5.77
C ALA A 162 10.82 1.08 -5.66
N THR A 163 11.38 1.22 -4.45
CA THR A 163 12.57 2.05 -4.21
C THR A 163 13.76 1.53 -5.00
N THR A 164 14.02 0.21 -5.00
CA THR A 164 15.08 -0.40 -5.81
C THR A 164 14.88 -0.14 -7.29
N ILE A 165 13.66 -0.24 -7.81
CA ILE A 165 13.37 0.06 -9.22
C ILE A 165 13.68 1.52 -9.55
N PHE A 166 13.18 2.48 -8.77
CA PHE A 166 13.44 3.90 -9.04
C PHE A 166 14.92 4.26 -8.89
N PHE A 167 15.64 3.65 -7.95
CA PHE A 167 17.09 3.81 -7.84
C PHE A 167 17.82 3.24 -9.08
N GLY A 168 17.48 2.04 -9.52
CA GLY A 168 18.07 1.46 -10.74
C GLY A 168 17.73 2.23 -12.02
N LEU A 169 16.57 2.89 -12.07
CA LEU A 169 16.23 3.81 -13.16
C LEU A 169 17.00 5.13 -13.09
N LEU A 170 17.42 5.57 -11.90
CA LEU A 170 18.17 6.81 -11.71
C LEU A 170 19.65 6.65 -12.10
N PHE A 171 20.25 5.49 -11.86
CA PHE A 171 21.67 5.21 -12.10
C PHE A 171 21.86 4.12 -13.16
N GLU A 172 22.54 4.45 -14.28
CA GLU A 172 22.62 3.61 -15.50
C GLU A 172 23.21 2.21 -15.31
N GLU A 173 23.99 1.97 -14.24
CA GLU A 173 24.70 0.71 -14.01
C GLU A 173 24.39 0.07 -12.65
N LEU A 174 23.40 0.59 -11.91
CA LEU A 174 23.11 0.07 -10.57
C LEU A 174 22.38 -1.28 -10.61
N CYS A 175 21.51 -1.50 -11.59
CA CYS A 175 20.73 -2.72 -11.75
C CYS A 175 20.58 -3.05 -13.23
N SER A 176 20.75 -4.34 -13.58
CA SER A 176 20.46 -4.81 -14.93
C SER A 176 18.95 -4.72 -15.23
N PHE A 177 18.60 -4.66 -16.51
CA PHE A 177 17.20 -4.63 -16.95
C PHE A 177 16.41 -5.86 -16.45
N GLU A 178 17.02 -7.05 -16.50
CA GLU A 178 16.42 -8.32 -16.07
C GLU A 178 16.16 -8.31 -14.56
N THR A 179 17.06 -7.70 -13.78
CA THR A 179 16.91 -7.53 -12.34
C THR A 179 15.71 -6.62 -12.05
N LEU A 180 15.64 -5.47 -12.71
CA LEU A 180 14.53 -4.54 -12.56
C LEU A 180 13.19 -5.15 -12.98
N LEU A 181 13.17 -5.91 -14.07
CA LEU A 181 11.99 -6.64 -14.54
C LEU A 181 11.55 -7.70 -13.53
N THR A 182 12.49 -8.46 -12.97
CA THR A 182 12.20 -9.48 -11.95
C THR A 182 11.60 -8.83 -10.71
N ILE A 183 12.19 -7.74 -10.21
CA ILE A 183 11.66 -6.98 -9.06
C ILE A 183 10.27 -6.41 -9.37
N PHE A 184 10.05 -5.95 -10.60
CA PHE A 184 8.74 -5.46 -11.04
C PHE A 184 7.68 -6.57 -10.99
N LEU A 185 8.03 -7.80 -11.38
CA LEU A 185 7.14 -8.96 -11.29
C LEU A 185 6.86 -9.41 -9.84
N VAL A 186 7.72 -9.05 -8.88
CA VAL A 186 7.47 -9.29 -7.45
C VAL A 186 6.39 -8.35 -6.91
N LEU A 187 6.26 -7.11 -7.42
CA LEU A 187 5.33 -6.11 -6.88
C LEU A 187 3.88 -6.62 -6.77
N PRO A 188 3.26 -7.27 -7.79
CA PRO A 188 1.91 -7.82 -7.68
C PRO A 188 1.72 -8.84 -6.55
N THR A 189 2.79 -9.53 -6.13
CA THR A 189 2.72 -10.55 -5.08
C THR A 189 2.43 -9.98 -3.69
N HIS A 190 2.55 -8.65 -3.50
CA HIS A 190 2.19 -8.00 -2.23
C HIS A 190 0.74 -8.29 -1.79
N SER A 191 -0.20 -8.39 -2.76
CA SER A 191 -1.60 -8.68 -2.47
C SER A 191 -1.77 -10.10 -1.90
N ILE A 192 -1.06 -11.07 -2.49
CA ILE A 192 -1.02 -12.46 -2.02
C ILE A 192 -0.41 -12.51 -0.62
N GLY A 193 0.76 -11.88 -0.43
CA GLY A 193 1.45 -11.84 0.86
C GLY A 193 0.58 -11.22 1.96
N HIS A 194 -0.08 -10.09 1.67
CA HIS A 194 -0.96 -9.42 2.61
C HIS A 194 -2.15 -10.31 3.00
N ASN A 195 -2.80 -10.97 2.03
CA ASN A 195 -3.92 -11.88 2.29
C ASN A 195 -3.50 -13.09 3.12
N LEU A 196 -2.36 -13.72 2.82
CA LEU A 196 -1.84 -14.84 3.59
C LEU A 196 -1.59 -14.46 5.06
N ILE A 197 -1.07 -13.26 5.30
CA ILE A 197 -0.79 -12.80 6.66
C ILE A 197 -2.05 -12.37 7.39
N LEU A 198 -3.02 -11.78 6.70
CA LEU A 198 -4.34 -11.53 7.26
C LEU A 198 -5.03 -12.82 7.70
N LEU A 199 -4.94 -13.89 6.91
CA LEU A 199 -5.47 -15.22 7.25
C LEU A 199 -4.72 -15.83 8.44
N THR A 200 -3.39 -15.67 8.49
CA THR A 200 -2.55 -16.27 9.54
C THR A 200 -2.71 -15.56 10.89
N ILE A 201 -2.83 -14.23 10.89
CA ILE A 201 -2.89 -13.43 12.13
C ILE A 201 -4.29 -13.43 12.74
N THR A 202 -5.34 -13.49 11.91
CA THR A 202 -6.72 -13.37 12.40
C THR A 202 -7.22 -14.72 12.90
N SER A 203 -7.41 -14.84 14.22
CA SER A 203 -7.88 -16.08 14.85
C SER A 203 -9.21 -16.58 14.30
N THR A 204 -10.11 -15.69 13.91
CA THR A 204 -11.40 -16.06 13.31
C THR A 204 -11.21 -16.84 12.02
N TYR A 205 -10.37 -16.35 11.09
CA TYR A 205 -10.09 -17.05 9.84
C TYR A 205 -9.39 -18.38 10.09
N ARG A 206 -8.41 -18.41 11.00
CA ARG A 206 -7.76 -19.67 11.39
C ARG A 206 -8.76 -20.70 11.93
N ASN A 207 -9.65 -20.30 12.84
CA ASN A 207 -10.66 -21.20 13.39
C ASN A 207 -11.64 -21.67 12.32
N SER A 208 -12.04 -20.80 11.39
CA SER A 208 -12.88 -21.17 10.24
C SER A 208 -12.18 -22.19 9.34
N ILE A 209 -10.92 -21.95 8.97
CA ILE A 209 -10.09 -22.86 8.16
C ILE A 209 -9.97 -24.22 8.86
N VAL A 210 -9.55 -24.22 10.13
CA VAL A 210 -9.41 -25.44 10.94
C VAL A 210 -10.74 -26.18 11.05
N SER A 211 -11.86 -25.47 11.27
CA SER A 211 -13.18 -26.11 11.31
C SER A 211 -13.61 -26.70 9.97
N CYS A 212 -13.22 -26.09 8.85
CA CYS A 212 -13.51 -26.58 7.50
C CYS A 212 -12.72 -27.85 7.18
N PHE A 213 -11.48 -27.96 7.66
CA PHE A 213 -10.62 -29.12 7.42
C PHE A 213 -10.83 -30.25 8.44
N LEU A 214 -11.06 -29.93 9.73
CA LEU A 214 -11.20 -30.92 10.80
C LEU A 214 -12.63 -31.41 11.04
N LYS A 215 -13.66 -30.73 10.52
CA LYS A 215 -15.02 -31.29 10.44
C LYS A 215 -15.26 -31.80 9.02
N PRO A 216 -14.84 -33.03 8.68
CA PRO A 216 -15.28 -33.65 7.44
C PRO A 216 -16.80 -33.72 7.48
N ARG A 217 -17.45 -32.95 6.59
CA ARG A 217 -18.89 -32.89 6.27
C ARG A 217 -19.76 -33.89 7.05
N LEU A 218 -19.97 -33.68 8.35
CA LEU A 218 -21.03 -34.37 9.07
C LEU A 218 -22.31 -33.63 8.69
N LYS A 219 -22.96 -34.13 7.63
CA LYS A 219 -24.29 -33.75 7.11
C LYS A 219 -24.77 -32.37 7.55
N TRP A 220 -24.60 -31.36 6.70
CA TRP A 220 -25.31 -30.09 6.84
C TRP A 220 -26.81 -30.42 6.95
N PRO A 221 -27.44 -30.29 8.13
CA PRO A 221 -28.85 -30.57 8.23
C PRO A 221 -29.54 -29.35 7.63
N PHE A 222 -29.88 -29.45 6.35
CA PHE A 222 -30.97 -28.69 5.74
C PHE A 222 -32.28 -29.09 6.47
N THR A 223 -32.36 -28.76 7.76
CA THR A 223 -33.60 -28.79 8.51
C THR A 223 -34.12 -27.37 8.49
N SER A 224 -34.93 -27.12 7.47
CA SER A 224 -35.96 -26.09 7.46
C SER A 224 -36.57 -25.97 8.85
N ARG A 225 -36.19 -24.94 9.62
CA ARG A 225 -37.00 -24.53 10.77
C ARG A 225 -38.19 -23.74 10.23
N PRO A 226 -39.42 -24.23 10.39
CA PRO A 226 -40.58 -23.41 10.10
C PRO A 226 -40.61 -22.22 11.07
N SER A 227 -40.86 -21.05 10.51
CA SER A 227 -41.14 -19.80 11.19
C SER A 227 -42.36 -19.96 12.12
N GLN A 228 -42.12 -20.11 13.43
CA GLN A 228 -43.14 -19.74 14.42
C GLN A 228 -43.00 -18.26 14.76
N VAL A 229 -43.80 -17.47 14.05
CA VAL A 229 -44.16 -16.10 14.41
C VAL A 229 -45.00 -16.19 15.68
N SER A 230 -44.37 -15.94 16.84
CA SER A 230 -45.08 -15.72 18.10
C SER A 230 -45.38 -14.23 18.24
N THR A 231 -46.52 -13.81 17.71
CA THR A 231 -47.20 -12.58 18.14
C THR A 231 -47.48 -12.66 19.64
N ARG A 232 -46.86 -11.78 20.43
CA ARG A 232 -47.37 -11.43 21.75
C ARG A 232 -47.82 -9.98 21.73
N PHE A 233 -49.07 -9.83 22.14
CA PHE A 233 -49.83 -8.62 22.40
C PHE A 233 -49.18 -7.76 23.49
#